data_AF-A0A2K1ITF3-F1
#
_entry.id   AF-A0A2K1ITF3-F1
#
_cell.length_a   1.000
_cell.length_b   1.000
_cell.length_c   1.000
_cell.angle_alpha   90.00
_cell.angle_beta   90.00
_cell.angle_gamma   90.00
#
_symmetry.space_group_name_H-M   'P 1'
#
loop_
_entity.id
_entity.type
_entity.pdbx_description
1 polymer ?
#
loop_
_entity_poly.entity_id
_entity_poly.type
_entity_poly.pdbx_seq_one_letter_code
_entity_poly.pdbx_strand_id
1 'polypeptide(L)'
;MIERQTRKFIKGLRTNNREEFILQDFLNYSTKTKIYLSNRLLTRINNLNMSLKEMFSMNKPKLCHLKTFGCLSHVHIGHQSRNKLQSRSITCNFVGYDKQTKGYCIH
;
A
#
# COMPACT_ATOMS: atom_id res chain seq x y z
N MET A 1 -6.19 11.57 4.40
CA MET A 1 -6.67 10.30 5.02
C MET A 1 -5.50 9.36 5.33
N ILE A 2 -4.66 9.01 4.34
CA ILE A 2 -3.48 8.15 4.50
C ILE A 2 -2.52 8.66 5.58
N GLU A 3 -2.22 9.95 5.59
CA GLU A 3 -1.33 10.55 6.59
C GLU A 3 -1.85 10.42 8.03
N ARG A 4 -3.19 10.38 8.22
CA ARG A 4 -3.79 10.18 9.54
C ARG A 4 -3.65 8.71 9.98
N GLN A 5 -3.84 7.77 9.06
CA GLN A 5 -3.67 6.34 9.31
C GLN A 5 -2.21 5.97 9.57
N THR A 6 -1.28 6.53 8.79
CA THR A 6 0.16 6.31 8.98
C THR A 6 0.62 6.87 10.31
N ARG A 7 0.19 8.09 10.70
CA ARG A 7 0.46 8.65 12.03
C ARG A 7 -0.10 7.80 13.17
N LYS A 8 -1.32 7.26 13.04
CA LYS A 8 -1.91 6.37 14.07
C LYS A 8 -1.11 5.08 14.22
N PHE A 9 -0.73 4.47 13.10
CA PHE A 9 0.06 3.24 13.10
C PHE A 9 1.47 3.47 13.66
N ILE A 10 2.14 4.55 13.24
CA ILE A 10 3.45 4.99 13.77
C ILE A 10 3.39 5.21 15.29
N LYS A 11 2.31 5.82 15.79
CA LYS A 11 2.10 6.00 17.24
C LYS A 11 1.96 4.65 17.95
N GLY A 12 1.23 3.69 17.37
CA GLY A 12 1.07 2.34 17.91
C GLY A 12 2.37 1.51 17.89
N LEU A 13 3.19 1.65 16.84
CA LEU A 13 4.51 1.00 16.80
C LEU A 13 5.48 1.59 17.82
N ARG A 14 5.48 2.93 17.98
CA ARG A 14 6.34 3.60 18.97
C ARG A 14 6.02 3.20 20.41
N THR A 15 4.75 2.92 20.74
CA THR A 15 4.38 2.44 22.08
C THR A 15 4.87 1.02 22.38
N ASN A 16 5.23 0.24 21.36
CA ASN A 16 5.69 -1.15 21.51
C ASN A 16 7.23 -1.29 21.60
N ASN A 17 7.97 -0.17 21.68
CA ASN A 17 9.36 -0.03 22.14
C ASN A 17 10.48 -0.90 21.51
N ARG A 18 10.28 -1.64 20.40
CA ARG A 18 11.32 -2.56 19.89
C ARG A 18 11.69 -2.49 18.40
N GLU A 19 11.04 -1.64 17.59
CA GLU A 19 11.09 -1.81 16.13
C GLU A 19 11.28 -0.49 15.37
N GLU A 20 12.32 0.28 15.69
CA GLU A 20 12.65 1.53 14.97
C GLU A 20 12.96 1.29 13.48
N PHE A 21 13.57 0.16 13.14
CA PHE A 21 13.85 -0.24 11.76
C PHE A 21 12.56 -0.41 10.94
N ILE A 22 11.55 -1.04 11.55
CA ILE A 22 10.23 -1.26 10.93
C ILE A 22 9.52 0.08 10.71
N LEU A 23 9.76 1.07 11.57
CA LEU A 23 9.19 2.40 11.42
C LEU A 23 9.70 3.15 10.18
N GLN A 24 11.00 3.06 9.90
CA GLN A 24 11.62 3.73 8.74
C GLN A 24 11.17 3.09 7.42
N ASP A 25 11.14 1.76 7.36
CA ASP A 25 10.63 1.05 6.19
C ASP A 25 9.16 1.37 5.95
N PHE A 26 8.36 1.39 7.01
CA PHE A 26 6.94 1.72 6.92
C PHE A 26 6.69 3.16 6.44
N LEU A 27 7.50 4.12 6.90
CA LEU A 27 7.48 5.49 6.39
C LEU A 27 7.80 5.52 4.89
N ASN A 28 8.82 4.79 4.45
CA ASN A 28 9.19 4.67 3.04
C ASN A 28 8.06 4.07 2.19
N TYR A 29 7.37 3.04 2.68
CA TYR A 29 6.21 2.48 1.98
C TYR A 29 5.04 3.46 1.92
N SER A 30 4.78 4.18 3.02
CA SER A 30 3.75 5.20 3.09
C SER A 30 4.00 6.34 2.10
N THR A 31 5.23 6.87 2.02
CA THR A 31 5.57 7.95 1.08
C THR A 31 5.44 7.48 -0.36
N LYS A 32 5.94 6.29 -0.69
CA LYS A 32 5.75 5.67 -2.02
C LYS A 32 4.28 5.52 -2.38
N THR A 33 3.45 5.07 -1.44
CA THR A 33 2.00 4.91 -1.64
C THR A 33 1.30 6.25 -1.84
N LYS A 34 1.68 7.29 -1.08
CA LYS A 34 1.16 8.66 -1.23
C LYS A 34 1.48 9.21 -2.62
N ILE A 35 2.72 9.06 -3.08
CA ILE A 35 3.16 9.49 -4.43
C ILE A 35 2.38 8.71 -5.51
N TYR A 36 2.27 7.39 -5.37
CA TYR A 36 1.54 6.55 -6.32
C TYR A 36 0.07 6.96 -6.47
N LEU A 37 -0.58 7.26 -5.35
CA LEU A 37 -1.98 7.71 -5.34
C LEU A 37 -2.10 9.13 -5.86
N SER A 38 -1.21 10.04 -5.48
CA SER A 38 -1.20 11.41 -6.01
C SER A 38 -1.04 11.44 -7.52
N ASN A 39 -0.25 10.54 -8.09
CA ASN A 39 -0.03 10.44 -9.53
C ASN A 39 -1.21 9.83 -10.29
N ARG A 40 -2.20 9.23 -9.61
CA ARG A 40 -3.33 8.50 -10.23
C ARG A 40 -4.70 9.07 -9.90
N LEU A 41 -4.83 9.75 -8.76
CA LEU A 41 -6.03 10.48 -8.40
C LEU A 41 -6.04 11.81 -9.15
N LEU A 42 -7.23 12.37 -9.37
CA LEU A 42 -7.36 13.73 -9.89
C LEU A 42 -6.74 14.69 -8.87
N THR A 43 -5.66 15.34 -9.27
CA THR A 43 -5.21 16.56 -8.61
C THR A 43 -6.13 17.69 -9.05
N ARG A 44 -6.85 18.30 -8.10
CA ARG A 44 -7.72 19.48 -8.29
C ARG A 44 -6.99 20.73 -8.81
N ILE A 45 -5.70 20.60 -9.15
CA ILE A 45 -4.72 21.67 -9.27
C ILE A 45 -4.82 22.37 -10.63
N ASN A 46 -5.41 21.74 -11.67
CA ASN A 46 -5.29 22.27 -13.04
C ASN A 46 -6.59 22.62 -13.78
N ASN A 47 -7.78 22.63 -13.14
CA ASN A 47 -9.09 22.78 -13.82
C ASN A 47 -9.37 21.79 -14.98
N LEU A 48 -8.40 20.95 -15.31
CA LEU A 48 -8.47 19.79 -16.18
C LEU A 48 -8.75 18.61 -15.26
N ASN A 49 -9.84 17.89 -15.51
CA ASN A 49 -10.21 16.67 -14.80
C ASN A 49 -9.30 15.49 -15.21
N MET A 50 -7.98 15.70 -15.17
CA MET A 50 -6.97 14.71 -15.56
C MET A 50 -5.96 14.48 -14.45
N SER A 51 -5.58 13.22 -14.26
CA SER A 51 -4.49 12.82 -13.37
C SER A 51 -3.13 12.98 -14.05
N LEU A 52 -2.06 13.18 -13.28
CA LEU A 52 -0.69 13.26 -13.83
C LEU A 52 -0.35 12.03 -14.68
N LYS A 53 -0.77 10.84 -14.27
CA LYS A 53 -0.58 9.63 -15.06
C LYS A 53 -1.37 9.61 -16.38
N GLU A 54 -2.54 10.25 -16.42
CA GLU A 54 -3.29 10.42 -17.66
C GLU A 54 -2.57 11.37 -18.60
N MET A 55 -2.03 12.47 -18.09
CA MET A 55 -1.28 13.45 -18.88
C MET A 55 -0.02 12.84 -19.52
N PHE A 56 0.71 12.00 -18.78
CA PHE A 56 1.94 11.39 -19.28
C PHE A 56 1.72 10.12 -20.12
N SER A 57 0.68 9.33 -19.83
CA SER A 57 0.44 8.05 -20.52
C SER A 57 -0.74 8.08 -21.51
N MET A 58 -1.42 9.23 -21.66
CA MET A 58 -2.62 9.45 -22.47
C MET A 58 -3.73 8.41 -22.23
N ASN A 59 -3.71 7.74 -21.07
CA ASN A 59 -4.54 6.60 -20.72
C ASN A 59 -5.09 6.77 -19.31
N LYS A 60 -6.41 6.61 -19.15
CA LYS A 60 -7.07 6.68 -17.85
C LYS A 60 -6.57 5.55 -16.94
N PRO A 61 -5.92 5.85 -15.79
CA PRO A 61 -5.50 4.82 -14.87
C PRO A 61 -6.74 4.16 -14.30
N LYS A 62 -6.81 2.83 -14.42
CA LYS A 62 -7.78 2.04 -13.66
C LYS A 62 -7.54 2.30 -12.16
N LEU A 63 -8.58 2.59 -11.39
CA LEU A 63 -8.50 2.82 -9.94
C LEU A 63 -9.07 1.65 -9.13
N CYS A 64 -9.64 0.63 -9.79
CA CYS A 64 -10.27 -0.52 -9.15
C CYS A 64 -9.31 -1.35 -8.29
N HIS A 65 -8.00 -1.27 -8.56
CA HIS A 65 -6.97 -1.99 -7.82
C HIS A 65 -6.45 -1.20 -6.59
N LEU A 66 -6.99 -0.01 -6.31
CA LEU A 66 -6.56 0.76 -5.16
C LEU A 66 -7.07 0.13 -3.85
N LYS A 67 -6.16 -0.04 -2.90
CA LYS A 67 -6.41 -0.51 -1.53
C LYS A 67 -5.97 0.54 -0.51
N THR A 68 -6.62 0.49 0.65
CA THR A 68 -6.32 1.38 1.77
C THR A 68 -5.04 0.92 2.45
N PHE A 69 -4.05 1.81 2.55
CA PHE A 69 -2.81 1.56 3.28
C PHE A 69 -3.10 1.13 4.74
N GLY A 70 -2.46 0.04 5.18
CA GLY A 70 -2.65 -0.60 6.48
C GLY A 70 -3.91 -1.47 6.57
N CYS A 71 -4.60 -1.79 5.47
CA CYS A 71 -5.73 -2.71 5.53
C CYS A 71 -5.25 -4.14 5.77
N LEU A 72 -6.06 -4.90 6.51
CA LEU A 72 -5.84 -6.33 6.69
C LEU A 72 -6.00 -7.04 5.35
N SER A 73 -5.03 -7.86 5.02
CA SER A 73 -4.91 -8.58 3.76
C SER A 73 -4.56 -10.03 4.03
N HIS A 74 -4.97 -10.91 3.12
CA HIS A 74 -4.74 -12.33 3.23
C HIS A 74 -3.97 -12.80 2.00
N VAL A 75 -2.80 -13.38 2.21
CA VAL A 75 -1.95 -13.87 1.13
C VAL A 75 -2.05 -15.36 1.08
N HIS A 76 -2.35 -15.89 -0.11
CA HIS A 76 -2.52 -17.30 -0.32
C HIS A 76 -1.18 -18.04 -0.19
N ILE A 77 -1.18 -19.10 0.62
CA ILE A 77 -0.04 -20.00 0.76
C ILE A 77 -0.22 -21.16 -0.22
N GLY A 78 0.76 -21.36 -1.09
CA GLY A 78 0.74 -22.43 -2.07
C GLY A 78 0.65 -23.82 -1.42
N HIS A 79 0.06 -24.78 -2.14
CA HIS A 79 -0.11 -26.14 -1.63
C HIS A 79 1.22 -26.84 -1.32
N GLN A 80 2.31 -26.46 -2.00
CA GLN A 80 3.64 -27.08 -1.84
C GLN A 80 4.30 -26.72 -0.50
N SER A 81 3.96 -25.58 0.10
CA SER A 81 4.54 -25.11 1.35
C SER A 81 3.63 -25.32 2.57
N ARG A 82 2.54 -26.09 2.43
CA ARG A 82 1.58 -26.34 3.51
C ARG A 82 1.26 -27.83 3.70
N ASN A 83 1.10 -28.22 4.95
CA ASN A 83 0.45 -29.50 5.30
C ASN A 83 -1.09 -29.34 5.28
N LYS A 84 -1.83 -30.45 5.14
CA LYS A 84 -3.29 -30.46 4.93
C LYS A 84 -4.09 -29.73 6.03
N LEU A 85 -3.52 -29.63 7.23
CA LEU A 85 -4.10 -28.99 8.42
C LEU A 85 -3.66 -27.53 8.65
N GLN A 86 -2.70 -27.01 7.89
CA GLN A 86 -2.23 -25.64 8.05
C GLN A 86 -3.13 -24.63 7.33
N SER A 87 -3.15 -23.39 7.85
CA SER A 87 -3.91 -22.28 7.26
C SER A 87 -3.58 -22.10 5.77
N ARG A 88 -4.59 -21.78 4.96
CA ARG A 88 -4.46 -21.52 3.51
C ARG A 88 -4.02 -20.09 3.20
N SER A 89 -3.95 -19.23 4.21
CA SER A 89 -3.60 -17.83 4.05
C SER A 89 -2.88 -17.26 5.28
N ILE A 90 -1.95 -16.34 5.03
CA ILE A 90 -1.29 -15.54 6.06
C ILE A 90 -2.01 -14.19 6.15
N THR A 91 -2.34 -13.77 7.37
CA THR A 91 -2.79 -12.40 7.66
C THR A 91 -1.61 -11.46 7.60
N CYS A 92 -1.68 -10.45 6.74
CA CYS A 92 -0.66 -9.43 6.57
C CYS A 92 -1.32 -8.07 6.40
N ASN A 93 -0.55 -7.00 6.58
CA ASN A 93 -1.03 -5.65 6.34
C ASN A 93 -0.59 -5.18 4.96
N PHE A 94 -1.50 -4.55 4.24
CA PHE A 94 -1.19 -3.91 2.96
C PHE A 94 -0.35 -2.65 3.21
N VAL A 95 0.87 -2.59 2.69
CA VAL A 95 1.79 -1.46 2.90
C VAL A 95 2.06 -0.69 1.62
N GLY A 96 1.65 -1.17 0.45
CA GLY A 96 1.71 -0.33 -0.74
C GLY A 96 1.75 -1.08 -2.05
N TYR A 97 2.16 -0.36 -3.09
CA TYR A 97 2.24 -0.89 -4.45
C TYR A 97 3.71 -1.08 -4.83
N ASP A 98 4.00 -2.23 -5.43
CA ASP A 98 5.33 -2.47 -5.97
C ASP A 98 5.57 -1.62 -7.23
N LYS A 99 6.83 -1.24 -7.46
CA LYS A 99 7.24 -0.47 -8.64
C LYS A 99 7.46 -1.35 -9.86
N GLN A 100 7.93 -2.58 -9.66
CA GLN A 100 8.37 -3.46 -10.75
C GLN A 100 7.27 -4.42 -11.20
N THR A 101 6.44 -4.88 -10.27
CA THR A 101 5.36 -5.81 -10.56
C THR A 101 3.98 -5.16 -10.40
N LYS A 102 2.94 -5.81 -10.93
CA LYS A 102 1.55 -5.49 -10.61
C LYS A 102 1.12 -5.97 -9.21
N GLY A 103 2.08 -6.40 -8.38
CA GLY A 103 1.87 -6.93 -7.05
C GLY A 103 1.66 -5.86 -5.99
N TYR A 104 1.24 -6.32 -4.81
CA TYR A 104 1.09 -5.50 -3.63
C TYR A 104 2.26 -5.77 -2.66
N CYS A 105 2.76 -4.72 -2.04
CA CYS A 105 3.69 -4.84 -0.92
C CYS A 105 2.87 -5.13 0.35
N ILE A 106 3.21 -6.22 1.01
CA ILE A 106 2.58 -6.74 2.22
C ILE A 106 3.64 -6.88 3.31
N HIS A 107 3.26 -6.66 4.57
CA HIS A 107 4.12 -6.86 5.73
C HIS A 107 3.32 -7.47 6.88
#